data_AF-A0A9N9TJI6-F1
#
_entry.id   AF-A0A9N9TJI6-F1
#
_cell.length_a   1.000
_cell.length_b   1.000
_cell.length_c   1.000
_cell.angle_alpha   90.00
_cell.angle_beta   90.00
_cell.angle_gamma   90.00
#
_symmetry.space_group_name_H-M   'P 1'
#
loop_
_entity.id
_entity.type
_entity.pdbx_description
1 polymer ?
#
loop_
_entity_poly.entity_id
_entity_poly.type
_entity_poly.pdbx_seq_one_letter_code
_entity_poly.pdbx_strand_id
1 'polypeptide(L)'
;MGFQGEKHEAYVRLTLSHHYKTVKEKRTEVTKSSKDRTVTFIEGFNFKVPTSQVETTSLAFHVFQSTSGYGRDKLIGKCVLGSYMFSRGKALIQWNTAFANPMEQCQQWQALSE
;
A
#
# COMPACT_ATOMS: atom_id res chain seq x y z
N MET A 1 38.20 -4.07 2.23
CA MET A 1 36.90 -4.63 2.66
C MET A 1 35.96 -3.44 2.81
N GLY A 2 35.22 -3.10 1.76
CA GLY A 2 34.34 -1.93 1.79
C GLY A 2 33.13 -2.23 2.65
N PHE A 3 32.88 -1.44 3.68
CA PHE A 3 31.62 -1.47 4.42
C PHE A 3 30.50 -1.22 3.42
N GLN A 4 29.73 -2.26 3.13
CA GLN A 4 28.56 -2.17 2.29
C GLN A 4 27.54 -1.37 3.10
N GLY A 5 27.49 -0.05 2.85
CA GLY A 5 26.52 0.84 3.49
C GLY A 5 25.13 0.23 3.40
N GLU A 6 24.38 0.30 4.49
CA GLU A 6 23.02 -0.23 4.58
C GLU A 6 22.24 0.20 3.33
N LYS A 7 21.95 -0.77 2.45
CA LYS A 7 21.09 -0.52 1.31
C LYS A 7 19.68 -0.38 1.88
N HIS A 8 19.21 0.86 1.99
CA HIS A 8 17.82 1.13 2.32
C HIS A 8 16.95 0.76 1.12
N GLU A 9 16.57 -0.51 1.07
CA GLU A 9 15.66 -1.07 0.09
C GLU A 9 14.26 -1.15 0.70
N ALA A 10 13.23 -0.89 -0.09
CA ALA A 10 11.85 -0.95 0.35
C ALA A 10 10.94 -1.55 -0.73
N TYR A 11 9.80 -2.05 -0.30
CA TYR A 11 8.71 -2.47 -1.18
C TYR A 11 7.36 -2.17 -0.54
N VAL A 12 6.32 -2.10 -1.35
CA VAL A 12 4.95 -1.95 -0.88
C VAL A 12 4.19 -3.23 -1.14
N ARG A 13 3.55 -3.77 -0.10
CA ARG A 13 2.65 -4.90 -0.18
C ARG A 13 1.20 -4.43 -0.09
N LEU A 14 0.42 -4.74 -1.11
CA LEU A 14 -1.00 -4.41 -1.23
C LEU A 14 -1.84 -5.64 -0.92
N THR A 15 -2.73 -5.53 0.06
CA THR A 15 -3.67 -6.59 0.44
C THR A 15 -5.10 -6.11 0.23
N LEU A 16 -5.82 -6.78 -0.68
CA LEU A 16 -7.27 -6.64 -0.83
C LEU A 16 -7.95 -7.61 0.13
N SER A 17 -8.86 -7.09 0.93
CA SER A 17 -9.62 -7.83 1.93
C SER A 17 -11.11 -7.62 1.72
N HIS A 18 -11.90 -8.69 1.88
CA HIS A 18 -13.34 -8.61 2.05
C HIS A 18 -13.67 -8.94 3.50
N HIS A 19 -14.40 -8.07 4.17
CA HIS A 19 -14.52 -8.04 5.61
C HIS A 19 -13.12 -8.03 6.26
N TYR A 20 -12.78 -9.08 6.99
CA TYR A 20 -11.48 -9.25 7.65
C TYR A 20 -10.58 -10.29 6.98
N LYS A 21 -11.02 -10.86 5.85
CA LYS A 21 -10.28 -11.92 5.16
C LYS A 21 -9.53 -11.34 3.96
N THR A 22 -8.22 -11.48 3.95
CA THR A 22 -7.39 -11.21 2.77
C THR A 22 -7.79 -12.16 1.65
N VAL A 23 -8.20 -11.59 0.52
CA VAL A 23 -8.59 -12.35 -0.68
C VAL A 23 -7.54 -12.29 -1.78
N LYS A 24 -6.72 -11.22 -1.79
CA LYS A 24 -5.62 -11.09 -2.75
C LYS A 24 -4.49 -10.27 -2.17
N GLU A 25 -3.26 -10.71 -2.40
CA GLU A 25 -2.05 -9.99 -2.05
C GLU A 25 -1.20 -9.78 -3.31
N LYS A 26 -0.61 -8.60 -3.43
CA LYS A 26 0.36 -8.23 -4.46
C LYS A 26 1.46 -7.40 -3.81
N ARG A 27 2.63 -7.28 -4.43
CA ARG A 27 3.68 -6.37 -3.98
C ARG A 27 4.42 -5.76 -5.16
N THR A 28 5.06 -4.63 -4.91
CA THR A 28 6.04 -4.04 -5.82
C THR A 28 7.32 -4.87 -5.84
N GLU A 29 8.18 -4.59 -6.82
CA GLU A 29 9.58 -4.95 -6.74
C GLU A 29 10.28 -4.21 -5.59
N VAL A 30 11.37 -4.80 -5.10
CA VAL A 30 12.22 -4.18 -4.09
C VAL A 30 13.03 -3.07 -4.74
N THR A 31 12.87 -1.84 -4.25
CA THR A 31 13.46 -0.63 -4.82
C THR A 31 14.36 0.06 -3.81
N LYS A 32 15.52 0.55 -4.27
CA LYS A 32 16.48 1.30 -3.44
C LYS A 32 16.01 2.73 -3.22
N SER A 33 16.26 3.26 -2.03
CA SER A 33 16.03 4.68 -1.75
C SER A 33 17.04 5.58 -2.46
N SER A 34 16.60 6.77 -2.84
CA SER A 34 17.48 7.87 -3.26
C SER A 34 18.28 8.45 -2.07
N LYS A 35 19.20 9.38 -2.36
CA LYS A 35 20.10 10.00 -1.36
C LYS A 35 19.34 10.76 -0.26
N ASP A 36 18.18 11.30 -0.59
CA ASP A 36 17.27 12.00 0.32
C ASP A 36 16.36 11.05 1.13
N ARG A 37 16.59 9.73 1.06
CA ARG A 37 15.80 8.67 1.70
C ARG A 37 14.36 8.53 1.18
N THR A 38 14.07 9.07 0.00
CA THR A 38 12.80 8.84 -0.71
C THR A 38 12.86 7.52 -1.49
N VAL A 39 11.73 6.81 -1.64
CA VAL A 39 11.62 5.63 -2.50
C VAL A 39 10.44 5.85 -3.45
N THR A 40 10.65 5.61 -4.74
CA THR A 40 9.62 5.81 -5.77
C THR A 40 9.24 4.47 -6.39
N PHE A 41 7.96 4.13 -6.34
CA PHE A 41 7.39 2.95 -6.97
C PHE A 41 6.49 3.39 -8.14
N ILE A 42 6.73 2.85 -9.34
CA ILE A 42 5.97 3.17 -10.56
C ILE A 42 5.35 1.88 -11.08
N GLU A 43 4.55 1.23 -10.25
CA GLU A 43 3.89 -0.05 -10.55
C GLU A 43 2.37 0.06 -10.39
N GLY A 44 1.64 -0.49 -11.37
CA GLY A 44 0.19 -0.51 -11.38
C GLY A 44 -0.39 -1.84 -10.90
N PHE A 45 -1.39 -1.79 -10.02
CA PHE A 45 -2.07 -2.99 -9.53
C PHE A 45 -3.56 -2.97 -9.87
N ASN A 46 -4.02 -4.02 -10.56
CA ASN A 46 -5.44 -4.21 -10.86
C ASN A 46 -6.11 -5.20 -9.90
N PHE A 47 -7.25 -4.82 -9.36
CA PHE A 47 -8.11 -5.62 -8.48
C PHE A 47 -9.55 -5.61 -9.01
N LYS A 48 -10.23 -6.75 -8.92
CA LYS A 48 -11.65 -6.84 -9.27
C LYS A 48 -12.45 -6.80 -7.98
N VAL A 49 -13.27 -5.76 -7.82
CA VAL A 49 -14.16 -5.57 -6.66
C VAL A 49 -15.59 -5.59 -7.18
N PRO A 50 -16.41 -6.61 -6.85
CA PRO A 50 -17.83 -6.60 -7.17
C PRO A 50 -18.53 -5.41 -6.48
N THR A 51 -19.47 -4.77 -7.16
CA THR A 51 -20.25 -3.65 -6.60
C THR A 51 -20.96 -4.02 -5.29
N SER A 52 -21.42 -5.27 -5.17
CA SER A 52 -22.04 -5.81 -3.96
C SER A 52 -21.09 -5.97 -2.76
N GLN A 53 -19.77 -5.84 -2.96
CA GLN A 53 -18.75 -6.02 -1.93
C GLN A 53 -18.01 -4.71 -1.59
N VAL A 54 -18.32 -3.58 -2.23
CA VAL A 54 -17.61 -2.31 -2.02
C VAL A 54 -17.64 -1.87 -0.56
N GLU A 55 -18.79 -2.01 0.10
CA GLU A 55 -18.99 -1.66 1.51
C GLU A 55 -18.21 -2.56 2.49
N THR A 56 -17.82 -3.75 2.04
CA THR A 56 -17.09 -4.72 2.85
C THR A 56 -15.64 -4.87 2.39
N THR A 57 -15.20 -4.11 1.40
CA THR A 57 -13.86 -4.21 0.84
C THR A 57 -12.92 -3.18 1.46
N SER A 58 -11.69 -3.59 1.71
CA SER A 58 -10.56 -2.70 1.99
C SER A 58 -9.31 -3.10 1.22
N LEU A 59 -8.47 -2.11 0.95
CA LEU A 59 -7.16 -2.22 0.36
C LEU A 59 -6.14 -1.61 1.32
N ALA A 60 -5.27 -2.44 1.88
CA ALA A 60 -4.21 -1.98 2.77
C ALA A 60 -2.87 -2.00 2.05
N PHE A 61 -2.12 -0.91 2.19
CA PHE A 61 -0.78 -0.72 1.66
C PHE A 61 0.18 -0.79 2.84
N HIS A 62 1.05 -1.79 2.85
CA HIS A 62 2.07 -1.98 3.87
C HIS A 62 3.42 -1.66 3.26
N VAL A 63 4.13 -0.68 3.82
CA VAL A 63 5.46 -0.31 3.37
C VAL A 63 6.48 -1.04 4.21
N PHE A 64 7.32 -1.85 3.57
CA PHE A 64 8.36 -2.62 4.22
C PHE A 64 9.74 -2.07 3.87
N GLN A 65 10.60 -2.01 4.87
CA GLN A 65 12.04 -1.94 4.69
C GLN A 65 12.56 -3.35 4.50
N SER A 66 13.15 -3.61 3.33
CA SER A 66 13.77 -4.90 3.03
C SER A 66 15.11 -5.00 3.75
N THR A 67 15.32 -6.12 4.45
CA THR A 67 16.60 -6.40 5.12
C THR A 67 17.41 -7.36 4.25
N SER A 68 18.63 -6.97 3.87
CA SER A 68 19.51 -7.88 3.12
C SER A 68 19.91 -9.09 4.00
N GLY A 69 19.80 -10.30 3.47
CA GLY A 69 20.25 -11.54 4.13
C GLY A 69 19.14 -12.29 4.88
N TYR A 70 19.47 -12.90 6.03
CA TYR A 70 18.57 -13.78 6.79
C TYR A 70 17.65 -13.03 7.79
N GLY A 71 17.61 -11.69 7.72
CA GLY A 71 16.76 -10.87 8.58
C GLY A 71 15.30 -10.86 8.11
N ARG A 72 14.36 -10.56 9.02
CA ARG A 72 12.96 -10.30 8.65
C ARG A 72 12.81 -8.85 8.20
N ASP A 73 12.09 -8.63 7.12
CA ASP A 73 11.71 -7.29 6.67
C ASP A 73 10.94 -6.55 7.77
N LYS A 74 11.24 -5.25 7.92
CA LYS A 74 10.63 -4.40 8.94
C LYS A 74 9.46 -3.63 8.33
N LEU A 75 8.29 -3.71 8.95
CA LEU A 75 7.17 -2.82 8.59
C LEU A 75 7.52 -1.38 8.99
N ILE A 76 7.50 -0.47 8.03
CA ILE A 76 7.65 0.98 8.26
C ILE A 76 6.31 1.57 8.69
N GLY A 77 5.23 1.13 8.06
CA GLY A 77 3.88 1.57 8.36
C GLY A 77 2.90 1.11 7.30
N LYS A 78 1.63 1.43 7.50
CA LYS A 78 0.54 1.07 6.61
C LYS A 78 -0.43 2.22 6.40
N CYS A 79 -1.14 2.20 5.28
CA CYS A 79 -2.37 2.98 5.11
C CYS A 79 -3.47 2.07 4.55
N VAL A 80 -4.72 2.39 4.88
CA VAL A 80 -5.88 1.57 4.49
C VAL A 80 -6.89 2.45 3.77
N LEU A 81 -7.25 2.04 2.55
CA LEU A 81 -8.39 2.57 1.81
C LEU A 81 -9.53 1.55 1.91
N GLY A 82 -10.76 2.01 2.07
CA GLY A 82 -11.91 1.14 2.20
C GLY A 82 -13.15 1.91 2.59
N SER A 83 -14.29 1.22 2.67
CA SER A 83 -15.56 1.83 3.08
C SER A 83 -15.48 2.47 4.48
N TYR A 84 -16.59 3.08 4.90
CA TYR A 84 -16.72 3.65 6.24
C TYR A 84 -16.51 2.62 7.37
N MET A 85 -16.45 1.31 7.09
CA MET A 85 -16.07 0.32 8.11
C MET A 85 -14.55 0.27 8.37
N PHE A 86 -13.72 0.66 7.38
CA PHE A 86 -12.27 0.42 7.41
C PHE A 86 -11.42 1.70 7.42
N SER A 87 -11.95 2.81 6.93
CA SER A 87 -11.17 4.04 6.78
C SER A 87 -11.94 5.27 7.25
N ARG A 88 -11.21 6.36 7.53
CA ARG A 88 -11.78 7.65 7.98
C ARG A 88 -11.06 8.81 7.28
N GLY A 89 -11.66 9.99 7.34
CA GLY A 89 -11.07 11.24 6.84
C GLY A 89 -10.66 11.12 5.37
N LYS A 90 -9.42 11.52 5.07
CA LYS A 90 -8.85 11.54 3.71
C LYS A 90 -8.90 10.18 3.00
N ALA A 91 -8.63 9.08 3.70
CA ALA A 91 -8.67 7.74 3.12
C ALA A 91 -10.09 7.34 2.68
N LEU A 92 -11.10 7.67 3.50
CA LEU A 92 -12.51 7.41 3.18
C LEU A 92 -12.98 8.26 2.02
N ILE A 93 -12.60 9.54 1.99
CA ILE A 93 -12.91 10.44 0.89
C ILE A 93 -12.33 9.88 -0.42
N GLN A 94 -11.06 9.48 -0.43
CA GLN A 94 -10.42 8.90 -1.62
C GLN A 94 -11.13 7.63 -2.09
N TRP A 95 -11.51 6.74 -1.17
CA TRP A 95 -12.26 5.52 -1.51
C TRP A 95 -13.60 5.85 -2.17
N ASN A 96 -14.39 6.73 -1.55
CA ASN A 96 -15.70 7.11 -2.06
C ASN A 96 -15.59 7.84 -3.42
N THR A 97 -14.61 8.72 -3.59
CA THR A 97 -14.36 9.41 -4.86
C THR A 97 -14.03 8.43 -5.99
N ALA A 98 -13.23 7.39 -5.72
CA ALA A 98 -12.86 6.40 -6.72
C ALA A 98 -14.06 5.58 -7.23
N PHE A 99 -15.02 5.25 -6.36
CA PHE A 99 -16.24 4.53 -6.77
C PHE A 99 -17.33 5.44 -7.34
N ALA A 100 -17.39 6.70 -6.91
CA ALA A 100 -18.32 7.69 -7.48
C ALA A 100 -17.94 8.10 -8.91
N ASN A 101 -16.63 8.07 -9.25
CA ASN A 101 -16.11 8.51 -10.55
C ASN A 101 -15.23 7.42 -11.18
N PRO A 102 -15.79 6.27 -11.62
CA PRO A 102 -15.03 5.08 -12.00
C PRO A 102 -14.12 5.24 -13.24
N MET A 103 -14.25 6.33 -14.00
CA MET A 103 -13.43 6.62 -15.19
C MET A 103 -12.34 7.67 -14.90
N GLU A 104 -12.30 8.23 -13.69
CA GLU A 104 -11.35 9.26 -13.31
C GLU A 104 -10.27 8.71 -12.39
N GLN A 105 -9.04 9.18 -12.58
CA GLN A 105 -7.95 8.87 -11.68
C GLN A 105 -8.01 9.77 -10.44
N CYS A 106 -7.98 9.17 -9.26
CA CYS A 106 -7.89 9.90 -8.00
C CYS A 106 -6.50 9.71 -7.38
N GLN A 107 -5.76 10.83 -7.21
CA GLN A 107 -4.45 10.84 -6.56
C GLN A 107 -4.51 11.63 -5.26
N GLN A 108 -4.08 11.01 -4.17
CA GLN A 108 -4.05 11.67 -2.87
C GLN A 108 -2.93 11.11 -1.98
N TRP A 109 -2.26 11.99 -1.25
CA TRP A 109 -1.30 11.60 -0.23
C TRP A 109 -2.01 11.01 0.99
N GLN A 110 -1.48 9.89 1.48
CA GLN A 110 -1.91 9.23 2.71
C GLN A 110 -0.73 9.16 3.68
N ALA A 111 -0.96 9.55 4.93
CA ALA A 111 0.02 9.34 5.98
C ALA A 111 0.07 7.84 6.33
N LEU A 112 1.27 7.33 6.59
CA LEU A 112 1.44 5.97 7.11
C LEU A 112 1.15 5.99 8.62
N SER A 113 0.42 4.98 9.09
CA SER A 113 0.21 4.67 10.51
C SER A 113 0.90 3.36 10.86
N GLU A 114 1.35 3.19 12.10
CA GLU A 114 1.81 1.89 12.62
C GLU A 114 0.63 0.94 12.90
#